data_AF-A0A210WB91-F1
#
_entry.id   AF-A0A210WB91-F1
#
_cell.length_a   1.000
_cell.length_b   1.000
_cell.length_c   1.000
_cell.angle_alpha   90.00
_cell.angle_beta   90.00
_cell.angle_gamma   90.00
#
_symmetry.space_group_name_H-M   'P 1'
#
loop_
_entity.id
_entity.type
_entity.pdbx_description
1 polymer ?
#
loop_
_entity_poly.entity_id
_entity_poly.type
_entity_poly.pdbx_seq_one_letter_code
_entity_poly.pdbx_strand_id
1 'polypeptide(L)'
;MAMAQVTYPVSLLGLTAVVGVGGRGLYSNIARPLQVGSAGQQDYVLGGNGLGRVRGRTVEQQDKNSPKVPVSRRVRLYRDRDGLLIREAWSNAQGDYEFARIDSTTAYTVLSYDHEGDFRAVVADRVTPEAMP
;
A
#
# COMPACT_ATOMS: atom_id res chain seq x y z
N MET A 1 36.63 -0.50 -14.05
CA MET A 1 35.25 0.01 -13.86
C MET A 1 34.73 -0.56 -12.56
N ALA A 2 34.43 0.27 -11.57
CA ALA A 2 33.93 -0.18 -10.27
C ALA A 2 32.40 -0.31 -10.32
N MET A 3 31.90 -1.54 -10.12
CA MET A 3 30.47 -1.83 -9.92
C MET A 3 30.12 -1.55 -8.45
N ALA A 4 29.24 -0.58 -8.19
CA ALA A 4 28.67 -0.40 -6.87
C ALA A 4 27.57 -1.47 -6.66
N GLN A 5 27.79 -2.39 -5.72
CA GLN A 5 26.74 -3.30 -5.25
C GLN A 5 26.04 -2.68 -4.04
N VAL A 6 24.71 -2.66 -4.08
CA VAL A 6 23.85 -2.28 -2.96
C VAL A 6 23.41 -3.58 -2.26
N THR A 7 23.99 -3.85 -1.09
CA THR A 7 23.61 -4.98 -0.23
C THR A 7 22.62 -4.50 0.82
N TYR A 8 21.42 -5.09 0.88
CA TYR A 8 20.48 -4.87 1.97
C TYR A 8 20.59 -6.01 2.99
N PRO A 9 20.72 -5.75 4.31
CA PRO A 9 20.58 -6.80 5.31
C PRO A 9 19.11 -7.19 5.46
N VAL A 10 18.79 -8.47 5.23
CA VAL A 10 17.52 -9.08 5.64
C VAL A 10 17.63 -9.45 7.11
N SER A 11 17.05 -8.64 8.00
CA SER A 11 16.90 -9.00 9.41
C SER A 11 15.67 -9.88 9.57
N LEU A 12 15.89 -11.19 9.72
CA LEU A 12 14.87 -12.16 10.09
C LEU A 12 14.85 -12.27 11.63
N LEU A 13 14.06 -11.45 12.31
CA LEU A 13 13.77 -11.65 13.74
C LEU A 13 12.28 -11.46 14.01
N GLY A 14 11.60 -12.59 14.12
CA GLY A 14 10.20 -12.70 14.53
C GLY A 14 10.02 -12.35 16.01
N LEU A 15 8.87 -11.78 16.33
CA LEU A 15 8.39 -11.65 17.70
C LEU A 15 7.94 -13.02 18.20
N THR A 16 8.81 -13.69 18.97
CA THR A 16 8.39 -14.76 19.88
C THR A 16 8.03 -14.11 21.21
N ALA A 17 6.74 -14.05 21.52
CA ALA A 17 6.30 -13.69 22.87
C ALA A 17 6.60 -14.88 23.80
N VAL A 18 7.67 -14.78 24.60
CA VAL A 18 7.90 -15.68 25.72
C VAL A 18 7.25 -15.08 26.97
N VAL A 19 6.16 -15.71 27.42
CA VAL A 19 5.62 -15.53 28.77
C VAL A 19 6.41 -16.43 29.69
N GLY A 20 7.32 -15.85 30.47
CA GLY A 20 8.10 -16.54 31.50
C GLY A 20 7.80 -15.97 32.87
N VAL A 21 7.13 -16.76 33.71
CA VAL A 21 6.91 -16.51 35.14
C VAL A 21 8.19 -16.88 35.89
N GLY A 22 8.79 -15.91 36.60
CA GLY A 22 9.74 -16.17 37.68
C GLY A 22 11.06 -15.39 37.61
N GLY A 23 11.27 -14.53 38.62
CA GLY A 23 12.59 -14.34 39.22
C GLY A 23 13.38 -13.08 38.87
N ARG A 24 13.18 -12.06 39.71
CA ARG A 24 14.12 -11.02 40.16
C ARG A 24 14.32 -9.79 39.24
N GLY A 25 14.02 -8.63 39.82
CA GLY A 25 13.98 -7.30 39.21
C GLY A 25 15.27 -6.90 38.48
N LEU A 26 15.24 -5.89 37.63
CA LEU A 26 15.01 -4.50 38.01
C LEU A 26 14.64 -3.68 36.78
N TYR A 27 13.36 -3.32 36.59
CA TYR A 27 12.94 -2.12 35.83
C TYR A 27 11.58 -1.68 36.36
N SER A 28 11.54 -1.21 37.60
CA SER A 28 10.45 -0.34 38.04
C SER A 28 10.77 1.04 37.53
N ASN A 29 10.02 1.51 36.55
CA ASN A 29 9.54 2.89 36.50
C ASN A 29 8.32 2.95 35.58
N ILE A 30 7.15 2.77 36.19
CA ILE A 30 5.86 3.38 35.83
C ILE A 30 5.50 3.35 34.33
N ALA A 31 5.10 2.18 33.84
CA ALA A 31 4.12 2.15 32.77
C ALA A 31 2.81 2.73 33.32
N ARG A 32 2.64 4.06 33.22
CA ARG A 32 1.30 4.61 33.15
C ARG A 32 0.71 4.00 31.88
N PRO A 33 -0.33 3.16 31.92
CA PRO A 33 -1.07 2.91 30.71
C PRO A 33 -1.52 4.30 30.25
N LEU A 34 -0.98 4.77 29.11
CA LEU A 34 -1.64 5.84 28.39
C LEU A 34 -3.04 5.29 28.17
N GLN A 35 -4.01 5.90 28.85
CA GLN A 35 -5.40 5.65 28.62
C GLN A 35 -5.62 6.13 27.19
N VAL A 36 -5.45 5.21 26.23
CA VAL A 36 -5.67 5.47 24.81
C VAL A 36 -7.13 5.86 24.73
N GLY A 37 -7.36 7.16 24.59
CA GLY A 37 -8.68 7.73 24.44
C GLY A 37 -9.39 6.98 23.33
N SER A 38 -10.45 6.28 23.73
CA SER A 38 -11.48 5.70 22.90
C SER A 38 -12.09 6.79 22.00
N ALA A 39 -11.43 7.06 20.87
CA ALA A 39 -11.93 7.84 19.73
C ALA A 39 -11.01 7.81 18.48
N GLY A 40 -9.90 7.04 18.49
CA GLY A 40 -8.93 7.00 17.39
C GLY A 40 -8.58 5.62 16.83
N GLN A 41 -9.16 4.55 17.41
CA GLN A 41 -8.86 3.16 17.01
C GLN A 41 -9.92 2.61 16.04
N GLN A 42 -10.17 3.32 14.94
CA GLN A 42 -10.58 2.66 13.70
C GLN A 42 -9.32 2.43 12.88
N ASP A 43 -8.47 1.53 13.36
CA ASP A 43 -7.37 1.00 12.57
C ASP A 43 -7.93 -0.11 11.69
N TYR A 44 -8.56 0.29 10.59
CA TYR A 44 -8.99 -0.61 9.51
C TYR A 44 -7.72 -0.92 8.72
N VAL A 45 -6.96 -1.92 9.19
CA VAL A 45 -5.52 -2.17 8.92
C VAL A 45 -5.12 -2.17 7.42
N LEU A 46 -6.06 -2.17 6.46
CA LEU A 46 -5.82 -2.14 5.01
C LEU A 46 -6.80 -1.24 4.21
N GLY A 47 -7.49 -0.27 4.82
CA GLY A 47 -8.51 0.49 4.07
C GLY A 47 -9.43 1.48 4.81
N GLY A 48 -9.02 2.09 5.92
CA GLY A 48 -9.76 3.14 6.66
C GLY A 48 -11.28 2.97 6.76
N ASN A 49 -12.11 3.99 6.55
CA ASN A 49 -13.56 3.85 6.81
C ASN A 49 -14.32 2.85 5.90
N GLY A 50 -13.68 2.28 4.86
CA GLY A 50 -14.29 1.31 3.96
C GLY A 50 -15.35 1.87 3.00
N LEU A 51 -15.52 3.19 2.93
CA LEU A 51 -16.56 3.86 2.14
C LEU A 51 -16.04 4.37 0.78
N GLY A 52 -14.76 4.13 0.48
CA GLY A 52 -14.09 4.59 -0.74
C GLY A 52 -13.82 3.46 -1.73
N ARG A 53 -13.72 3.85 -3.01
CA ARG A 53 -13.25 3.01 -4.11
C ARG A 53 -12.31 3.79 -5.04
N VAL A 54 -11.23 3.16 -5.47
CA VAL A 54 -10.40 3.62 -6.59
C VAL A 54 -10.48 2.60 -7.71
N ARG A 55 -10.74 3.05 -8.94
CA ARG A 55 -10.74 2.20 -10.14
C ARG A 55 -10.05 2.92 -11.28
N GLY A 56 -9.60 2.16 -12.26
CA GLY A 56 -8.99 2.74 -13.45
C GLY A 56 -8.73 1.70 -14.52
N ARG A 57 -7.99 2.13 -15.54
CA ARG A 57 -7.65 1.30 -16.69
C ARG A 57 -6.17 1.43 -17.03
N THR A 58 -5.50 0.30 -17.23
CA THR A 58 -4.13 0.23 -17.72
C THR A 58 -4.13 0.06 -19.24
N VAL A 59 -3.35 0.92 -19.90
CA VAL A 59 -3.22 0.94 -21.35
C VAL A 59 -1.77 1.15 -21.73
N GLU A 60 -1.38 0.61 -22.86
CA GLU A 60 -0.15 0.95 -23.54
C GLU A 60 -0.42 1.94 -24.65
N GLN A 61 0.55 2.82 -24.83
CA GLN A 61 0.54 3.80 -25.89
C GLN A 61 2.00 4.10 -26.22
N GLN A 62 2.44 3.71 -27.42
CA GLN A 62 3.84 3.86 -27.84
C GLN A 62 4.25 5.33 -27.94
N ASP A 63 3.37 6.17 -28.48
CA ASP A 63 3.51 7.62 -28.50
C ASP A 63 2.15 8.32 -28.35
N LYS A 64 2.17 9.65 -28.15
CA LYS A 64 0.96 10.45 -27.93
C LYS A 64 -0.13 10.33 -29.01
N ASN A 65 0.22 9.88 -30.21
CA ASN A 65 -0.69 9.77 -31.35
C ASN A 65 -1.16 8.33 -31.60
N SER A 66 -0.50 7.35 -30.98
CA SER A 66 -0.85 5.93 -31.08
C SER A 66 -2.14 5.63 -30.31
N PRO A 67 -2.93 4.64 -30.75
CA PRO A 67 -4.10 4.20 -29.99
C PRO A 67 -3.68 3.65 -28.63
N LYS A 68 -4.53 3.87 -27.63
CA LYS A 68 -4.39 3.28 -26.30
C LYS A 68 -4.88 1.84 -26.33
N VAL A 69 -3.96 0.88 -26.22
CA VAL A 69 -4.28 -0.55 -26.24
C VAL A 69 -4.39 -1.04 -24.79
N PRO A 70 -5.51 -1.68 -24.39
CA PRO A 70 -5.64 -2.18 -23.03
C PRO A 70 -4.72 -3.37 -22.75
N VAL A 71 -4.18 -3.44 -21.54
CA VAL A 71 -3.21 -4.46 -21.14
C VAL A 71 -3.39 -4.87 -19.68
N SER A 72 -3.06 -6.11 -19.34
CA SER A 72 -3.05 -6.59 -17.96
C SER A 72 -1.72 -6.25 -17.28
N ARG A 73 -1.76 -5.53 -16.16
CA ARG A 73 -0.59 -5.00 -15.46
C ARG A 73 -0.76 -5.17 -13.95
N ARG A 74 0.35 -5.23 -13.22
CA ARG A 74 0.33 -5.28 -11.76
C ARG A 74 0.16 -3.87 -11.22
N VAL A 75 -0.96 -3.62 -10.53
CA VAL A 75 -1.34 -2.31 -10.01
C VAL A 75 -1.27 -2.33 -8.49
N ARG A 76 -0.68 -1.28 -7.91
CA ARG A 76 -0.56 -1.08 -6.46
C ARG A 76 -1.18 0.24 -6.04
N LEU A 77 -1.89 0.21 -4.91
CA LEU A 77 -2.49 1.39 -4.29
C LEU A 77 -1.72 1.74 -3.02
N TYR A 78 -1.16 2.95 -2.97
CA TYR A 78 -0.46 3.48 -1.81
C TYR A 78 -1.25 4.63 -1.20
N ARG A 79 -1.27 4.75 0.12
CA ARG A 79 -1.86 5.90 0.80
C ARG A 79 -0.87 7.07 0.78
N ASP A 80 -1.33 8.26 0.38
CA ASP A 80 -0.44 9.41 0.18
C ASP A 80 0.19 9.91 1.48
N ARG A 81 -0.56 9.85 2.59
CA ARG A 81 -0.12 10.41 3.89
C ARG A 81 1.19 9.81 4.40
N ASP A 82 1.38 8.51 4.25
CA ASP A 82 2.48 7.75 4.85
C ASP A 82 3.14 6.72 3.92
N GLY A 83 2.69 6.64 2.66
CA GLY A 83 3.25 5.72 1.68
C GLY A 83 2.93 4.24 1.96
N LEU A 84 1.96 3.94 2.83
CA LEU A 84 1.59 2.56 3.14
C LEU A 84 1.01 1.90 1.89
N LEU A 85 1.50 0.70 1.54
CA LEU A 85 0.89 -0.14 0.51
C LEU A 85 -0.43 -0.70 1.06
N ILE A 86 -1.54 -0.31 0.43
CA ILE A 86 -2.88 -0.64 0.88
C ILE A 86 -3.34 -1.95 0.23
N ARG A 87 -3.23 -2.04 -1.10
CA ARG A 87 -3.61 -3.21 -1.88
C ARG A 87 -2.77 -3.33 -3.14
N GLU A 88 -2.78 -4.55 -3.68
CA GLU A 88 -2.24 -4.89 -4.98
C GLU A 88 -3.22 -5.78 -5.72
N ALA A 89 -3.35 -5.56 -7.03
CA ALA A 89 -4.17 -6.37 -7.92
C ALA A 89 -3.55 -6.43 -9.33
N TRP A 90 -3.98 -7.40 -10.12
CA TRP A 90 -3.79 -7.36 -11.57
C TRP A 90 -4.99 -6.67 -12.21
N SER A 91 -4.75 -5.81 -13.19
CA SER A 91 -5.81 -5.41 -14.11
C SER A 91 -6.18 -6.56 -15.03
N ASN A 92 -7.44 -6.61 -15.48
CA ASN A 92 -7.94 -7.67 -16.36
C ASN A 92 -7.43 -7.50 -17.82
N ALA A 93 -7.87 -8.38 -18.73
CA ALA A 93 -7.50 -8.32 -20.15
C ALA A 93 -7.98 -7.02 -20.85
N GLN A 94 -9.01 -6.37 -20.33
CA GLN A 94 -9.51 -5.08 -20.79
C GLN A 94 -8.80 -3.91 -20.11
N GLY A 95 -7.79 -4.17 -19.28
CA GLY A 95 -7.02 -3.20 -18.52
C GLY A 95 -7.70 -2.69 -17.26
N ASP A 96 -8.91 -3.15 -16.93
CA ASP A 96 -9.66 -2.59 -15.80
C ASP A 96 -9.16 -3.16 -14.47
N TYR A 97 -9.07 -2.29 -13.45
CA TYR A 97 -8.77 -2.67 -12.07
C TYR A 97 -9.65 -1.89 -11.08
N GLU A 98 -9.85 -2.45 -9.89
CA GLU A 98 -10.62 -1.85 -8.81
C GLU A 98 -10.03 -2.18 -7.43
N PHE A 99 -9.96 -1.16 -6.58
CA PHE A 99 -9.69 -1.24 -5.15
C PHE A 99 -10.90 -0.68 -4.40
N ALA A 100 -11.79 -1.56 -3.95
CA ALA A 100 -12.98 -1.21 -3.19
C ALA A 100 -12.75 -1.31 -1.67
N ARG A 101 -13.68 -0.72 -0.91
CA ARG A 101 -13.71 -0.74 0.56
C ARG A 101 -12.40 -0.24 1.16
N ILE A 102 -12.00 0.94 0.72
CA ILE A 102 -10.84 1.69 1.22
C ILE A 102 -11.30 2.99 1.90
N ASP A 103 -10.38 3.73 2.50
CA ASP A 103 -10.70 4.96 3.24
C ASP A 103 -11.10 6.03 2.23
N SER A 104 -12.30 6.60 2.35
CA SER A 104 -12.74 7.69 1.47
C SER A 104 -12.20 9.07 1.88
N THR A 105 -11.57 9.19 3.06
CA THR A 105 -11.14 10.48 3.62
C THR A 105 -9.68 10.83 3.34
N THR A 106 -8.96 9.98 2.62
CA THR A 106 -7.54 10.17 2.28
C THR A 106 -7.30 10.03 0.79
N ALA A 107 -6.23 10.64 0.30
CA ALA A 107 -5.79 10.51 -1.07
C ALA A 107 -4.83 9.32 -1.24
N TYR A 108 -4.74 8.81 -2.46
CA TYR A 108 -3.92 7.67 -2.80
C TYR A 108 -3.06 7.91 -4.04
N THR A 109 -1.98 7.16 -4.13
CA THR A 109 -1.13 7.05 -5.30
C THR A 109 -1.29 5.66 -5.90
N VAL A 110 -1.66 5.60 -7.17
CA VAL A 110 -1.72 4.35 -7.93
C VAL A 110 -0.43 4.21 -8.74
N LEU A 111 0.22 3.06 -8.62
CA LEU A 111 1.34 2.65 -9.46
C LEU A 111 0.96 1.44 -10.30
N SER A 112 1.14 1.55 -11.62
CA SER A 112 1.06 0.43 -12.55
C SER A 112 2.46 0.01 -12.96
N TYR A 113 2.78 -1.28 -12.78
CA TYR A 113 4.02 -1.89 -13.22
C TYR A 113 3.79 -2.69 -14.48
N ASP A 114 4.63 -2.46 -15.48
CA ASP A 114 4.78 -3.39 -16.57
C ASP A 114 5.59 -4.60 -16.11
N HIS A 115 5.03 -5.78 -16.35
CA HIS A 115 5.62 -7.06 -15.95
C HIS A 115 6.45 -7.67 -17.08
N GLU A 116 6.32 -7.15 -18.30
CA GLU A 116 7.09 -7.54 -19.48
C GLU A 116 8.41 -6.76 -19.55
N GLY A 117 8.44 -5.53 -19.01
CA GLY A 117 9.64 -4.72 -18.83
C GLY A 117 9.92 -3.75 -19.98
N ASP A 118 8.96 -3.58 -20.88
CA ASP A 118 9.03 -2.68 -22.03
C ASP A 118 8.78 -1.22 -21.62
N PHE A 119 7.94 -1.01 -20.61
CA PHE A 119 7.59 0.31 -20.12
C PHE A 119 7.99 0.53 -18.65
N ARG A 120 8.30 1.79 -18.32
CA ARG A 120 8.48 2.20 -16.92
C ARG A 120 7.14 2.23 -16.20
N ALA A 121 7.19 2.17 -14.87
CA ALA A 121 5.99 2.30 -14.05
C ALA A 121 5.29 3.66 -14.30
N VAL A 122 3.96 3.61 -14.35
CA VAL A 122 3.10 4.80 -14.49
C VAL A 122 2.49 5.11 -13.14
N VAL A 123 2.48 6.41 -12.79
CA VAL A 123 1.97 6.92 -11.52
C VAL A 123 0.76 7.83 -11.75
N ALA A 124 -0.25 7.68 -10.89
CA ALA A 124 -1.30 8.66 -10.68
C ALA A 124 -1.33 9.01 -9.18
N ASP A 125 -0.89 10.21 -8.81
CA ASP A 125 -0.88 10.69 -7.43
C ASP A 125 -2.16 11.46 -7.08
N ARG A 126 -2.39 11.69 -5.78
CA ARG A 126 -3.51 12.48 -5.26
C ARG A 126 -4.89 12.02 -5.76
N VAL A 127 -5.04 10.71 -5.96
CA VAL A 127 -6.30 10.11 -6.37
C VAL A 127 -7.29 10.16 -5.21
N THR A 128 -8.37 10.91 -5.41
CA THR A 128 -9.51 10.94 -4.48
C THR A 128 -10.41 9.72 -4.73
N PRO A 129 -10.73 8.93 -3.69
CA PRO A 129 -11.66 7.80 -3.83
C PRO A 129 -13.06 8.25 -4.25
N GLU A 130 -13.70 7.47 -5.11
CA GLU A 130 -15.14 7.53 -5.34
C GLU A 130 -15.88 7.02 -4.10
N ALA A 131 -17.04 7.61 -3.78
CA ALA A 131 -17.92 7.11 -2.73
C ALA A 131 -18.51 5.75 -3.11
N MET A 132 -18.56 4.82 -2.16
CA MET A 132 -19.27 3.56 -2.29
C MET A 132 -20.68 3.64 -1.65
N PRO A 133 -21.67 2.92 -2.21
CA PRO A 133 -23.00 2.79 -1.62
C PRO A 133 -22.99 2.09 -0.26
#